data_AF-A0A2R7M4I2-F1
#
_entry.id   AF-A0A2R7M4I2-F1
#
_cell.length_a   1.000
_cell.length_b   1.000
_cell.length_c   1.000
_cell.angle_alpha   90.00
_cell.angle_beta   90.00
_cell.angle_gamma   90.00
#
_symmetry.space_group_name_H-M   'P 1'
#
loop_
_entity.id
_entity.type
_entity.pdbx_description
1 polymer ?
#
loop_
_entity_poly.entity_id
_entity_poly.type
_entity_poly.pdbx_seq_one_letter_code
_entity_poly.pdbx_strand_id
1 'polypeptide(L)'
;RTLRLTADNAVDLLDGAHLVIDGSDTFDTREAVAAAAEHLGIPLVWGAVQEWAAQVTVFWSAPPEGHAPVVLGDLFPPGSAGEPPTCAQVGVLGSLCVQVGGLLATEAIKLVTGAGEPLLGRLVVVDALRARQDVIPLIPSGRTPA
;
A
#
# COMPACT_ATOMS: atom_id res chain seq x y z
N ARG A 1 -5.48 4.33 24.50
CA ARG A 1 -4.67 3.12 24.78
C ARG A 1 -3.89 2.82 23.51
N THR A 2 -2.57 2.73 23.55
CA THR A 2 -1.76 2.39 22.36
C THR A 2 -1.69 0.87 22.24
N LEU A 3 -2.18 0.31 21.14
CA LEU A 3 -2.12 -1.12 20.82
C LEU A 3 -1.18 -1.31 19.64
N ARG A 4 -0.34 -2.36 19.69
CA ARG A 4 0.48 -2.78 18.55
C ARG A 4 -0.42 -3.52 17.56
N LEU A 5 -0.42 -3.10 16.30
CA LEU A 5 -1.07 -3.86 15.22
C LEU A 5 -0.20 -5.07 14.86
N THR A 6 -0.84 -6.23 14.78
CA THR A 6 -0.26 -7.55 14.51
C THR A 6 -1.26 -8.35 13.68
N ALA A 7 -0.84 -9.48 13.08
CA ALA A 7 -1.76 -10.35 12.35
C ALA A 7 -2.96 -10.81 13.20
N ASP A 8 -2.76 -11.04 14.50
CA ASP A 8 -3.79 -11.55 15.42
C ASP A 8 -4.91 -10.55 15.73
N ASN A 9 -4.69 -9.25 15.52
CA ASN A 9 -5.66 -8.20 15.89
C ASN A 9 -5.96 -7.22 14.75
N ALA A 10 -5.33 -7.36 13.59
CA ALA A 10 -5.49 -6.42 12.48
C ALA A 10 -6.93 -6.37 11.96
N VAL A 11 -7.61 -7.52 11.83
CA VAL A 11 -9.01 -7.58 11.38
C VAL A 11 -9.91 -6.81 12.34
N ASP A 12 -9.84 -7.11 13.64
CA ASP A 12 -10.66 -6.46 14.67
C ASP A 12 -10.39 -4.95 14.77
N LEU A 13 -9.14 -4.52 14.57
CA LEU A 13 -8.76 -3.10 14.62
C LEU A 13 -9.22 -2.32 13.39
N LEU A 14 -9.37 -2.99 12.25
CA LEU A 14 -9.77 -2.38 10.98
C LEU A 14 -11.26 -2.55 10.68
N ASP A 15 -11.99 -3.34 11.48
CA ASP A 15 -13.43 -3.53 11.34
C ASP A 15 -14.19 -2.19 11.36
N GLY A 16 -15.15 -2.06 10.45
CA GLY A 16 -15.92 -0.83 10.23
C GLY A 16 -15.18 0.31 9.50
N ALA A 17 -13.91 0.14 9.13
CA ALA A 17 -13.22 1.09 8.26
C ALA A 17 -13.73 1.00 6.82
N HIS A 18 -13.80 2.15 6.13
CA HIS A 18 -14.15 2.20 4.70
C HIS A 18 -12.94 2.01 3.78
N LEU A 19 -11.74 2.33 4.29
CA LEU A 19 -10.45 2.17 3.63
C LEU A 19 -9.34 2.20 4.68
N VAL A 20 -8.15 1.73 4.31
CA VAL A 20 -6.94 1.79 5.14
C VAL A 20 -5.85 2.58 4.41
N ILE A 21 -5.07 3.36 5.15
CA ILE A 21 -3.84 4.00 4.65
C ILE A 21 -2.66 3.39 5.39
N ASP A 22 -1.75 2.75 4.66
CA ASP A 22 -0.55 2.14 5.22
C ASP A 22 0.72 2.84 4.72
N GLY A 23 1.45 3.42 5.67
CA GLY A 23 2.79 3.98 5.49
C GLY A 23 3.78 3.39 6.50
N SER A 24 3.51 2.17 7.00
CA SER A 24 4.34 1.51 8.01
C SER A 24 5.73 1.13 7.47
N ASP A 25 6.70 1.06 8.37
CA ASP A 25 8.12 0.91 8.09
C ASP A 25 8.65 -0.53 8.27
N THR A 26 7.77 -1.48 8.60
CA THR A 26 8.11 -2.90 8.77
C THR A 26 7.28 -3.77 7.85
N PHE A 27 7.90 -4.78 7.25
CA PHE A 27 7.19 -5.68 6.34
C PHE A 27 6.10 -6.49 7.06
N ASP A 28 6.38 -6.97 8.28
CA ASP A 28 5.39 -7.65 9.14
C ASP A 28 4.10 -6.84 9.32
N THR A 29 4.21 -5.52 9.53
CA THR A 29 3.02 -4.66 9.69
C THR A 29 2.29 -4.50 8.37
N ARG A 30 3.01 -4.36 7.25
CA ARG A 30 2.42 -4.26 5.91
C ARG A 30 1.66 -5.53 5.55
N GLU A 31 2.21 -6.70 5.83
CA GLU A 31 1.53 -7.97 5.59
C GLU A 31 0.28 -8.12 6.47
N ALA A 32 0.39 -7.81 7.77
CA ALA A 32 -0.76 -7.87 8.68
C ALA A 32 -1.90 -6.93 8.26
N VAL A 33 -1.58 -5.69 7.87
CA VAL A 33 -2.55 -4.72 7.38
C VAL A 33 -3.15 -5.15 6.05
N ALA A 34 -2.32 -5.60 5.10
CA ALA A 34 -2.79 -6.05 3.79
C ALA A 34 -3.70 -7.26 3.89
N ALA A 35 -3.33 -8.28 4.67
CA ALA A 35 -4.16 -9.47 4.87
C ALA A 35 -5.51 -9.13 5.51
N ALA A 36 -5.52 -8.21 6.49
CA ALA A 36 -6.76 -7.77 7.11
C ALA A 36 -7.65 -6.93 6.17
N ALA A 37 -7.07 -6.02 5.39
CA ALA A 37 -7.81 -5.24 4.39
C ALA A 37 -8.37 -6.15 3.28
N GLU A 38 -7.59 -7.13 2.83
CA GLU A 38 -8.00 -8.16 1.88
C GLU A 38 -9.17 -8.99 2.41
N HIS A 39 -9.09 -9.46 3.66
CA HIS A 39 -10.16 -10.19 4.36
C HIS A 39 -11.45 -9.37 4.48
N LEU A 40 -11.33 -8.08 4.82
CA LEU A 40 -12.47 -7.17 4.97
C LEU A 40 -13.03 -6.67 3.63
N GLY A 41 -12.34 -6.91 2.51
CA GLY A 41 -12.76 -6.46 1.18
C GLY A 41 -12.67 -4.94 0.97
N ILE A 42 -11.89 -4.24 1.80
CA ILE A 42 -11.77 -2.78 1.75
C ILE A 42 -10.47 -2.34 1.06
N PRO A 43 -10.44 -1.17 0.40
CA PRO A 43 -9.23 -0.71 -0.27
C PRO A 43 -8.14 -0.33 0.73
N LEU A 44 -6.91 -0.72 0.39
CA LEU A 44 -5.68 -0.36 1.07
C LEU A 44 -4.88 0.60 0.20
N VAL A 45 -4.78 1.84 0.64
CA VAL A 45 -3.89 2.86 0.07
C VAL A 45 -2.51 2.66 0.68
N TRP A 46 -1.56 2.19 -0.12
CA TRP A 46 -0.26 1.74 0.36
C TRP A 46 0.87 2.61 -0.18
N GLY A 47 1.82 2.95 0.70
CA GLY A 47 3.04 3.64 0.31
C GLY A 47 4.25 3.19 1.12
N ALA A 48 5.40 3.13 0.45
CA ALA A 48 6.67 2.85 1.08
C ALA A 48 7.72 3.86 0.62
N VAL A 49 8.60 4.25 1.55
CA VAL A 49 9.75 5.13 1.28
C VAL A 49 11.00 4.48 1.82
N GLN A 50 12.07 4.47 1.04
CA GLN A 50 13.37 3.96 1.43
C GLN A 50 14.46 4.81 0.78
N GLU A 51 15.35 5.40 1.58
CA GLU A 51 16.40 6.33 1.13
C GLU A 51 15.84 7.48 0.28
N TRP A 52 15.95 7.35 -1.05
CA TRP A 52 15.56 8.32 -2.08
C TRP A 52 14.48 7.79 -3.02
N ALA A 53 13.95 6.59 -2.75
CA ALA A 53 12.95 5.93 -3.56
C ALA A 53 11.63 5.80 -2.82
N ALA A 54 10.53 5.87 -3.57
CA ALA A 54 9.22 5.57 -3.01
C ALA A 54 8.34 4.79 -4.00
N GLN A 55 7.36 4.09 -3.43
CA GLN A 55 6.33 3.37 -4.18
C GLN A 55 4.97 3.71 -3.60
N VAL A 56 3.96 3.88 -4.46
CA VAL A 56 2.56 4.15 -4.06
C VAL A 56 1.61 3.38 -4.96
N THR A 57 0.63 2.71 -4.37
CA THR A 57 -0.45 2.03 -5.11
C THR A 57 -1.72 1.89 -4.25
N VAL A 58 -2.78 1.37 -4.84
CA VAL A 58 -3.98 0.94 -4.12
C VAL A 58 -4.16 -0.56 -4.33
N PHE A 59 -4.24 -1.31 -3.24
CA PHE A 59 -4.66 -2.71 -3.23
C PHE A 59 -6.15 -2.80 -2.90
N TRP A 60 -6.88 -3.67 -3.58
CA TRP A 60 -8.30 -3.92 -3.29
C TRP A 60 -8.69 -5.32 -3.79
N SER A 61 -9.08 -6.19 -2.87
CA SER A 61 -9.46 -7.59 -3.15
C SER A 61 -10.89 -7.72 -3.72
N ALA A 62 -11.79 -6.80 -3.36
CA ALA A 62 -13.18 -6.76 -3.81
C ALA A 62 -13.53 -5.40 -4.43
N PRO A 63 -12.85 -4.96 -5.50
CA PRO A 63 -13.11 -3.66 -6.09
C PRO A 63 -14.47 -3.62 -6.82
N PRO A 64 -15.00 -2.42 -7.13
CA PRO A 64 -16.20 -2.26 -7.94
C PRO A 64 -16.05 -2.91 -9.32
N GLU A 65 -17.18 -3.26 -9.91
CA GLU A 65 -17.25 -3.86 -11.25
C GLU A 65 -16.42 -3.06 -12.28
N GLY A 66 -15.75 -3.78 -13.18
CA GLY A 66 -14.87 -3.18 -14.20
C GLY A 66 -13.41 -3.00 -13.76
N HIS A 67 -13.06 -3.31 -12.51
CA HIS A 67 -11.69 -3.29 -12.02
C HIS A 67 -11.20 -4.70 -11.66
N ALA A 68 -9.94 -5.00 -12.01
CA ALA A 68 -9.31 -6.25 -11.58
C ALA A 68 -8.87 -6.14 -10.10
N PRO A 69 -9.09 -7.18 -9.29
CA PRO A 69 -8.58 -7.20 -7.92
C PRO A 69 -7.05 -7.27 -7.95
N VAL A 70 -6.40 -6.46 -7.11
CA VAL A 70 -4.94 -6.43 -6.97
C VAL A 70 -4.61 -6.41 -5.48
N VAL A 71 -3.74 -7.31 -5.04
CA VAL A 71 -3.38 -7.47 -3.63
C VAL A 71 -1.87 -7.35 -3.42
N LEU A 72 -1.44 -7.19 -2.16
CA LEU A 72 -0.01 -7.04 -1.83
C LEU A 72 0.84 -8.19 -2.40
N GLY A 73 0.30 -9.42 -2.39
CA GLY A 73 0.96 -10.61 -2.92
C GLY A 73 1.23 -10.60 -4.43
N ASP A 74 0.57 -9.72 -5.20
CA ASP A 74 0.86 -9.51 -6.62
C ASP A 74 2.14 -8.68 -6.83
N LEU A 75 2.42 -7.76 -5.92
CA LEU A 75 3.65 -6.96 -5.91
C LEU A 75 4.81 -7.69 -5.21
N PHE A 76 4.51 -8.37 -4.10
CA PHE A 76 5.47 -9.15 -3.31
C PHE A 76 4.99 -10.59 -3.17
N PRO A 77 5.30 -11.47 -4.14
CA PRO A 77 5.01 -12.90 -4.01
C PRO A 77 5.52 -13.49 -2.67
N PRO A 78 4.80 -14.43 -2.04
CA PRO A 78 5.25 -15.10 -0.83
C PRO A 78 6.65 -15.69 -1.03
N GLY A 79 7.54 -15.41 -0.07
CA GLY A 79 8.93 -15.83 -0.13
C GLY A 79 9.83 -15.04 -1.08
N SER A 80 9.32 -14.02 -1.80
CA SER A 80 10.15 -13.12 -2.61
C SER A 80 10.55 -11.84 -1.86
N ALA A 81 9.85 -11.50 -0.79
CA ALA A 81 10.24 -10.42 0.10
C ALA A 81 11.44 -10.88 0.95
N GLY A 82 12.64 -10.45 0.60
CA GLY A 82 13.69 -10.31 1.62
C GLY A 82 13.31 -9.18 2.57
N GLU A 83 13.88 -9.12 3.76
CA GLU A 83 13.77 -7.90 4.58
C GLU A 83 14.68 -6.84 3.95
N PRO A 84 14.16 -5.82 3.22
CA PRO A 84 14.97 -4.66 2.93
C PRO A 84 15.40 -4.03 4.26
N PRO A 85 16.59 -3.42 4.34
CA PRO A 85 17.00 -2.72 5.53
C PRO A 85 15.97 -1.64 5.89
N THR A 86 15.60 -1.57 7.16
CA THR A 86 14.59 -0.65 7.69
C THR A 86 14.95 0.81 7.43
N CYS A 87 13.96 1.70 7.43
CA CYS A 87 14.17 3.15 7.36
C CYS A 87 15.17 3.66 8.41
N ALA A 88 15.24 3.02 9.58
CA ALA A 88 16.21 3.33 10.63
C ALA A 88 17.65 2.90 10.27
N GLN A 89 17.83 1.89 9.42
CA GLN A 89 19.12 1.38 8.97
C GLN A 89 19.69 2.15 7.77
N VAL A 90 18.84 2.59 6.83
CA VAL A 90 19.28 3.28 5.60
C VAL A 90 18.96 4.77 5.54
N GLY A 91 18.11 5.26 6.43
CA GLY A 91 17.62 6.64 6.41
C GLY A 91 16.52 6.86 5.36
N VAL A 92 15.78 7.95 5.53
CA VAL A 92 14.70 8.36 4.62
C VAL A 92 14.73 9.87 4.43
N LEU A 93 14.60 10.32 3.18
CA LEU A 93 14.46 11.73 2.88
C LEU A 93 13.08 12.25 3.37
N GLY A 94 13.07 13.10 4.40
CA GLY A 94 11.83 13.61 4.99
C GLY A 94 10.91 14.36 4.02
N SER A 95 11.45 15.08 3.04
CA SER A 95 10.63 15.73 2.00
C SER A 95 9.94 14.72 1.08
N LEU A 96 10.55 13.55 0.83
CA LEU A 96 9.91 12.47 0.10
C LEU A 96 8.77 11.84 0.90
N CYS A 97 8.89 11.72 2.23
CA CYS A 97 7.76 11.33 3.08
C CYS A 97 6.57 12.28 2.95
N VAL A 98 6.81 13.60 2.88
CA VAL A 98 5.75 14.59 2.68
C VAL A 98 5.08 14.41 1.32
N GLN A 99 5.87 14.23 0.26
CA GLN A 99 5.35 13.97 -1.08
C GLN A 99 4.48 12.71 -1.11
N VAL A 100 4.98 11.61 -0.55
CA VAL A 100 4.28 10.31 -0.53
C VAL A 100 3.03 10.38 0.35
N GLY A 101 3.08 11.02 1.52
CA GLY A 101 1.90 11.26 2.34
C GLY A 101 0.81 12.04 1.59
N GLY A 102 1.19 13.02 0.77
CA GLY A 102 0.28 13.74 -0.11
C GLY A 102 -0.35 12.85 -1.19
N LEU A 103 0.42 11.93 -1.79
CA LEU A 103 -0.10 10.94 -2.74
C LEU A 103 -1.10 9.99 -2.06
N LEU A 104 -0.77 9.45 -0.88
CA LEU A 104 -1.66 8.56 -0.12
C LEU A 104 -2.97 9.27 0.25
N ALA A 105 -2.90 10.51 0.74
CA ALA A 105 -4.10 11.30 1.03
C ALA A 105 -4.95 11.54 -0.22
N THR A 106 -4.31 11.79 -1.36
CA THR A 106 -5.01 11.99 -2.65
C THR A 106 -5.74 10.72 -3.09
N GLU A 107 -5.12 9.54 -2.97
CA GLU A 107 -5.78 8.26 -3.27
C GLU A 107 -6.97 8.00 -2.34
N ALA A 108 -6.82 8.26 -1.05
CA ALA A 108 -7.93 8.12 -0.09
C ALA A 108 -9.10 9.05 -0.45
N ILE A 109 -8.83 10.31 -0.80
CA ILE A 109 -9.87 11.25 -1.23
C ILE A 109 -10.58 10.75 -2.50
N LYS A 110 -9.84 10.26 -3.51
CA LYS A 110 -10.43 9.71 -4.73
C LYS A 110 -11.35 8.53 -4.43
N LEU A 111 -10.92 7.60 -3.59
CA LEU A 111 -11.71 6.44 -3.19
C LEU A 111 -12.99 6.82 -2.45
N VAL A 112 -12.90 7.76 -1.50
CA VAL A 112 -14.08 8.21 -0.71
C VAL A 112 -15.07 8.99 -1.56
N THR A 113 -14.58 9.81 -2.50
CA THR A 113 -15.42 10.71 -3.30
C THR A 113 -15.88 10.12 -4.64
N GLY A 114 -15.28 9.01 -5.07
CA GLY A 114 -15.44 8.48 -6.43
C GLY A 114 -14.81 9.36 -7.51
N ALA A 115 -13.89 10.25 -7.15
CA ALA A 115 -13.28 11.17 -8.09
C ALA A 115 -12.09 10.54 -8.85
N GLY A 116 -12.02 10.82 -10.15
CA GLY A 116 -10.89 10.44 -10.99
C GLY A 116 -10.65 8.93 -11.04
N GLU A 117 -9.39 8.54 -11.17
CA GLU A 117 -8.98 7.14 -11.28
C GLU A 117 -7.98 6.80 -10.16
N PRO A 118 -8.33 5.94 -9.19
CA PRO A 118 -7.40 5.45 -8.18
C PRO A 118 -6.20 4.71 -8.79
N LEU A 119 -5.12 4.55 -8.03
CA LEU A 119 -3.94 3.76 -8.42
C LEU A 119 -4.17 2.24 -8.42
N LEU A 120 -5.41 1.77 -8.36
CA LEU A 120 -5.72 0.35 -8.49
C LEU A 120 -5.23 -0.15 -9.87
N GLY A 121 -4.40 -1.20 -9.86
CA GLY A 121 -3.75 -1.72 -11.08
C GLY A 121 -2.56 -0.91 -11.59
N ARG A 122 -2.07 0.07 -10.81
CA ARG A 122 -0.94 0.94 -11.17
C ARG A 122 -0.01 1.16 -9.98
N LEU A 123 1.29 1.02 -10.20
CA LEU A 123 2.33 1.32 -9.22
C LEU A 123 3.04 2.61 -9.62
N VAL A 124 2.94 3.64 -8.78
CA VAL A 124 3.79 4.81 -8.90
C VAL A 124 5.14 4.49 -8.29
N VAL A 125 6.22 4.76 -9.01
CA VAL A 125 7.60 4.68 -8.53
C VAL A 125 8.23 6.06 -8.61
N VAL A 126 8.80 6.52 -7.49
CA VAL A 126 9.46 7.83 -7.38
C VAL A 126 10.96 7.63 -7.19
N ASP A 127 11.76 8.27 -8.03
CA ASP A 127 13.21 8.45 -7.87
C ASP A 127 13.46 9.93 -7.53
N ALA A 128 13.72 10.22 -6.26
CA ALA A 128 13.94 11.60 -5.79
C ALA A 128 15.28 12.19 -6.24
N LEU A 129 16.30 11.36 -6.51
CA LEU A 129 17.60 11.85 -6.98
C LEU A 129 17.53 12.39 -8.40
N ARG A 130 16.67 11.79 -9.23
CA ARG A 130 16.45 12.20 -10.63
C ARG A 130 15.19 13.03 -10.83
N ALA A 131 14.41 13.27 -9.78
CA ALA A 131 13.10 13.91 -9.83
C ALA A 131 12.17 13.26 -10.88
N ARG A 132 12.16 11.91 -10.92
CA ARG A 132 11.37 11.12 -11.87
C ARG A 132 10.24 10.40 -11.14
N GLN A 133 9.08 10.38 -11.77
CA GLN A 133 7.94 9.58 -11.35
C GLN A 133 7.45 8.75 -12.53
N ASP A 134 7.46 7.43 -12.35
CA ASP A 134 6.97 6.48 -13.34
C ASP A 134 5.70 5.81 -12.85
N VAL A 135 4.86 5.40 -13.79
CA VAL A 135 3.68 4.59 -13.53
C VAL A 135 3.86 3.26 -14.24
N ILE A 136 3.91 2.19 -13.47
CA ILE A 136 4.07 0.82 -13.96
C ILE A 136 2.72 0.11 -13.82
N PRO A 137 2.24 -0.60 -14.86
CA PRO A 137 1.06 -1.46 -14.71
C PRO A 137 1.31 -2.53 -13.63
N LEU A 138 0.39 -2.65 -12.68
CA LEU A 138 0.40 -3.71 -11.68
C LEU A 138 -0.72 -4.67 -12.01
N ILE A 139 -0.35 -5.83 -12.55
CA ILE A 139 -1.29 -6.85 -12.99
C ILE A 139 -1.43 -7.96 -11.94
N PRO A 140 -2.63 -8.54 -11.76
CA PRO A 140 -2.81 -9.68 -10.90
C PRO A 140 -1.90 -10.83 -11.35
N SER A 141 -1.28 -11.51 -10.41
CA SER A 141 -0.36 -12.62 -10.67
C SER A 141 -1.06 -13.92 -11.09
N GLY A 142 -2.38 -13.89 -11.31
CA GLY A 142 -3.22 -15.06 -11.61
C GLY A 142 -3.56 -15.92 -10.39
N ARG A 143 -3.18 -15.47 -9.19
CA ARG A 143 -3.57 -16.09 -7.92
C ARG A 143 -4.95 -15.60 -7.49
N THR A 144 -5.71 -16.48 -6.85
CA THR A 144 -6.92 -16.07 -6.15
C THR A 144 -6.51 -15.35 -4.87
N PRO A 145 -7.07 -14.17 -4.57
CA PRO A 145 -6.97 -13.55 -3.24
C PRO A 145 -7.33 -14.55 -2.14
N ALA A 146 -6.65 -14.45 -1.00
CA ALA A 146 -6.76 -15.39 0.12
C ALA A 146 -8.12 -15.32 0.84
#